data_AF-A0A4W3JBK5-F1
#
_entry.id   AF-A0A4W3JBK5-F1
#
_cell.length_a   1.000
_cell.length_b   1.000
_cell.length_c   1.000
_cell.angle_alpha   90.00
_cell.angle_beta   90.00
_cell.angle_gamma   90.00
#
_symmetry.space_group_name_H-M   'P 1'
#
loop_
_entity.id
_entity.type
_entity.pdbx_description
1 polymer ?
#
loop_
_entity_poly.entity_id
_entity_poly.type
_entity_poly.pdbx_seq_one_letter_code
_entity_poly.pdbx_strand_id
1 'polypeptide(L)'
;KPPPNPPIFPSDCAALISPCLTTGPYIEKSMKDLQRCTVSLARYQLLIKEEMDASVKKIKVTFGELQTCIMDREVALMSELDKIKKEALEILDSRQRRAEELKRLTDVAIQMSESQLAELRAEIKHFVSDRKYDEELGRSARFTGSPESLGAQIQQFGEGEEINLSSDSLQNSPRSSTAITTIMVTSCGVSDVIRWNR
;
A
#
# COMPACT_ATOMS: atom_id res chain seq x y z
N LYS A 1 68.22 75.59 -45.79
CA LYS A 1 66.97 75.19 -45.11
C LYS A 1 65.79 75.89 -45.78
N PRO A 2 65.18 75.30 -46.81
CA PRO A 2 63.80 75.62 -47.22
C PRO A 2 62.81 74.95 -46.25
N PRO A 3 61.56 75.45 -46.11
CA PRO A 3 60.57 74.84 -45.23
C PRO A 3 60.12 73.47 -45.77
N PRO A 4 59.80 72.50 -44.89
CA PRO A 4 59.32 71.19 -45.29
C PRO A 4 57.88 71.26 -45.80
N ASN A 5 57.61 70.54 -46.89
CA ASN A 5 56.26 70.37 -47.46
C ASN A 5 55.32 69.71 -46.42
N PRO A 6 54.06 70.15 -46.32
CA PRO A 6 53.07 69.51 -45.44
C PRO A 6 52.71 68.11 -45.98
N PRO A 7 52.48 67.12 -45.10
CA PRO A 7 52.04 65.79 -45.52
C PRO A 7 50.61 65.86 -46.07
N ILE A 8 50.47 65.45 -47.33
CA ILE A 8 49.18 65.21 -47.99
C ILE A 8 48.61 63.91 -47.41
N PHE A 9 47.52 64.02 -46.64
CA PHE A 9 46.70 62.89 -46.23
C PHE A 9 45.85 62.40 -47.41
N PRO A 10 45.88 61.11 -47.78
CA PRO A 10 44.82 60.51 -48.56
C PRO A 10 43.63 60.20 -47.65
N SER A 11 42.55 60.95 -47.87
CA SER A 11 41.18 60.63 -47.48
C SER A 11 40.76 59.29 -48.10
N ASP A 12 40.08 58.48 -47.29
CA ASP A 12 39.13 57.43 -47.66
C ASP A 12 39.61 56.29 -48.57
N CYS A 13 39.80 55.12 -47.95
CA CYS A 13 39.22 53.88 -48.46
C CYS A 13 38.81 53.01 -47.27
N ALA A 14 37.59 53.27 -46.81
CA ALA A 14 36.80 52.37 -46.00
C ALA A 14 36.67 51.01 -46.70
N ALA A 15 37.37 49.98 -46.22
CA ALA A 15 37.16 48.60 -46.64
C ALA A 15 37.78 47.58 -45.68
N LEU A 16 37.56 47.69 -44.38
CA LEU A 16 37.74 46.57 -43.43
C LEU A 16 36.64 46.57 -42.38
N ILE A 17 35.39 46.56 -42.85
CA ILE A 17 34.31 45.94 -42.08
C ILE A 17 33.90 44.73 -42.89
N SER A 18 34.53 43.59 -42.59
CA SER A 18 33.91 42.31 -42.87
C SER A 18 32.49 42.35 -42.29
N PRO A 19 31.43 42.02 -43.05
CA PRO A 19 30.19 41.59 -42.42
C PRO A 19 30.42 40.17 -41.89
N CYS A 20 31.32 40.03 -40.92
CA CYS A 20 31.05 39.09 -39.85
C CYS A 20 29.91 39.75 -39.07
N LEU A 21 28.77 39.05 -38.90
CA LEU A 21 27.56 39.42 -38.14
C LEU A 21 26.26 39.35 -38.98
N THR A 22 25.97 38.20 -39.59
CA THR A 22 24.56 37.75 -39.71
C THR A 22 24.27 36.51 -38.85
N THR A 23 25.24 36.09 -38.04
CA THR A 23 25.06 35.16 -36.92
C THR A 23 24.22 35.76 -35.78
N GLY A 24 24.14 37.10 -35.70
CA GLY A 24 23.49 37.84 -34.60
C GLY A 24 22.00 37.53 -34.36
N PRO A 25 21.10 37.69 -35.34
CA PRO A 25 19.66 37.56 -35.09
C PRO A 25 19.16 36.12 -34.89
N TYR A 26 19.81 35.12 -35.51
CA TYR A 26 19.43 33.71 -35.33
C TYR A 26 19.91 33.16 -33.98
N ILE A 27 21.14 33.51 -33.57
CA ILE A 27 21.68 33.10 -32.27
C ILE A 27 20.94 33.76 -31.10
N GLU A 28 20.53 35.03 -31.23
CA GLU A 28 19.69 35.67 -30.20
C GLU A 28 18.34 34.99 -30.02
N LYS A 29 17.72 34.51 -31.11
CA LYS A 29 16.49 33.71 -31.06
C LYS A 29 16.74 32.38 -30.36
N SER A 30 17.77 31.64 -30.78
CA SER A 30 18.16 30.37 -30.15
C SER A 30 18.51 30.52 -28.67
N MET A 31 19.15 31.63 -28.29
CA MET A 31 19.45 31.95 -26.88
C MET A 31 18.19 32.18 -26.06
N LYS A 32 17.19 32.90 -26.61
CA LYS A 32 15.89 33.09 -25.95
C LYS A 32 15.14 31.77 -25.81
N ASP A 33 15.20 30.90 -26.81
CA ASP A 33 14.59 29.57 -26.75
C ASP A 33 15.29 28.67 -25.72
N LEU A 34 16.63 28.72 -25.64
CA LEU A 34 17.37 28.01 -24.58
C LEU A 34 17.02 28.54 -23.19
N GLN A 35 16.92 29.86 -23.01
CA GLN A 35 16.51 30.45 -21.74
C GLN A 35 15.10 30.00 -21.33
N ARG A 36 14.16 29.93 -22.28
CA ARG A 36 12.83 29.36 -22.04
C ARG A 36 12.90 27.89 -21.64
N CYS A 37 13.71 27.09 -22.33
CA CYS A 37 13.94 25.69 -21.97
C CYS A 37 14.53 25.55 -20.56
N THR A 38 15.53 26.36 -20.19
CA THR A 38 16.11 26.35 -18.83
C THR A 38 15.06 26.61 -17.76
N VAL A 39 14.18 27.60 -17.96
CA VAL A 39 13.10 27.90 -17.02
C VAL A 39 12.08 26.75 -16.96
N SER A 40 11.67 26.20 -18.12
CA SER A 40 10.73 25.08 -18.18
C SER A 40 11.28 23.82 -17.52
N LEU A 41 12.55 23.49 -17.73
CA LEU A 41 13.22 22.33 -17.12
C LEU A 41 13.28 22.47 -15.60
N ALA A 42 13.64 23.65 -15.08
CA ALA A 42 13.61 23.92 -13.64
C ALA A 42 12.20 23.72 -13.04
N ARG A 43 11.16 24.15 -13.77
CA ARG A 43 9.76 23.91 -13.38
C ARG A 43 9.40 22.42 -13.37
N TYR A 44 9.78 21.67 -14.39
CA TYR A 44 9.49 20.22 -14.45
C TYR A 44 10.22 19.44 -13.35
N GLN A 45 11.45 19.82 -13.03
CA GLN A 45 12.17 19.23 -11.89
C GLN A 45 11.43 19.47 -10.56
N LEU A 46 10.86 20.66 -10.36
CA LEU A 46 10.05 20.95 -9.18
C LEU A 46 8.77 20.10 -9.16
N LEU A 47 8.03 20.06 -10.28
CA LEU A 47 6.79 19.27 -10.37
C LEU A 47 7.03 17.79 -10.07
N ILE A 48 8.11 17.21 -10.60
CA ILE A 48 8.46 15.81 -10.29
C ILE A 48 8.71 15.64 -8.79
N LYS A 49 9.47 16.54 -8.16
CA LYS A 49 9.72 16.47 -6.70
C LYS A 49 8.42 16.56 -5.90
N GLU A 50 7.55 17.51 -6.24
CA GLU A 50 6.26 17.70 -5.58
C GLU A 50 5.35 16.47 -5.73
N GLU A 51 5.26 15.91 -6.93
CA GLU A 51 4.48 14.68 -7.19
C GLU A 51 5.05 13.48 -6.43
N MET A 52 6.37 13.30 -6.40
CA MET A 52 7.00 12.22 -5.61
C MET A 52 6.74 12.38 -4.11
N ASP A 53 6.86 13.60 -3.57
CA ASP A 53 6.56 13.90 -2.17
C ASP A 53 5.07 13.63 -1.86
N ALA A 54 4.17 13.97 -2.79
CA ALA A 54 2.75 13.68 -2.68
C ALA A 54 2.48 12.16 -2.69
N SER A 55 3.12 11.40 -3.59
CA SER A 55 3.02 9.93 -3.63
C SER A 55 3.51 9.30 -2.33
N VAL A 56 4.65 9.75 -1.77
CA VAL A 56 5.16 9.25 -0.48
C VAL A 56 4.16 9.49 0.64
N LYS A 57 3.56 10.69 0.71
CA LYS A 57 2.53 10.99 1.72
C LYS A 57 1.31 10.09 1.53
N LYS A 58 0.85 9.91 0.29
CA LYS A 58 -0.29 9.04 -0.02
C LYS A 58 -0.05 7.60 0.39
N ILE A 59 1.12 7.04 0.08
CA ILE A 59 1.53 5.69 0.51
C ILE A 59 1.44 5.57 2.02
N LYS A 60 2.03 6.51 2.77
CA LYS A 60 2.01 6.47 4.24
C LYS A 60 0.58 6.49 4.81
N VAL A 61 -0.27 7.37 4.28
CA VAL A 61 -1.68 7.46 4.70
C VAL A 61 -2.41 6.15 4.41
N THR A 62 -2.31 5.64 3.19
CA THR A 62 -2.98 4.40 2.77
C THR A 62 -2.55 3.20 3.62
N PHE A 63 -1.25 3.03 3.89
CA PHE A 63 -0.79 1.93 4.75
C PHE A 63 -1.23 2.09 6.21
N GLY A 64 -1.33 3.33 6.73
CA GLY A 64 -1.88 3.58 8.06
C GLY A 64 -3.37 3.22 8.16
N GLU A 65 -4.16 3.52 7.12
CA GLU A 65 -5.57 3.13 7.04
C GLU A 65 -5.72 1.60 6.95
N LEU A 66 -4.91 0.93 6.13
CA LEU A 66 -4.91 -0.53 6.01
C LEU A 66 -4.54 -1.21 7.33
N GLN A 67 -3.55 -0.69 8.06
CA GLN A 67 -3.18 -1.20 9.37
C GLN A 67 -4.37 -1.09 10.35
N THR A 68 -5.05 0.06 10.36
CA THR A 68 -6.24 0.28 11.19
C THR A 68 -7.34 -0.71 10.84
N CYS A 69 -7.61 -0.92 9.55
CA CYS A 69 -8.60 -1.88 9.08
C CYS A 69 -8.31 -3.32 9.53
N ILE A 70 -7.04 -3.75 9.48
CA ILE A 70 -6.64 -5.09 9.91
C ILE A 70 -6.83 -5.26 11.43
N MET A 71 -6.43 -4.25 12.23
CA MET A 71 -6.61 -4.28 13.69
C MET A 71 -8.10 -4.32 14.07
N ASP A 72 -8.94 -3.48 13.44
CA ASP A 72 -10.37 -3.49 13.67
C ASP A 72 -10.99 -4.86 13.34
N ARG A 73 -10.52 -5.48 12.25
CA ARG A 73 -10.98 -6.82 11.85
C ARG A 73 -10.56 -7.89 12.85
N GLU A 74 -9.36 -7.81 13.41
CA GLU A 74 -8.88 -8.71 14.46
C GLU A 74 -9.77 -8.62 15.70
N VAL A 75 -10.02 -7.39 16.19
CA VAL A 75 -10.89 -7.14 17.35
C VAL A 75 -12.31 -7.67 17.11
N ALA A 76 -12.87 -7.43 15.92
CA ALA A 76 -14.20 -7.94 15.57
C ALA A 76 -14.24 -9.48 15.58
N LEU A 77 -13.24 -10.16 15.02
CA LEU A 77 -13.17 -11.61 15.01
C LEU A 77 -13.04 -12.21 16.41
N MET A 78 -12.24 -11.59 17.28
CA MET A 78 -12.13 -12.01 18.68
C MET A 78 -13.47 -11.87 19.42
N SER A 79 -14.17 -10.75 19.22
CA SER A 79 -15.50 -10.51 19.80
C SER A 79 -16.53 -11.56 19.37
N GLU A 80 -16.55 -11.91 18.08
CA GLU A 80 -17.46 -12.96 17.57
C GLU A 80 -17.12 -14.34 18.15
N LEU A 81 -15.83 -14.68 18.31
CA LEU A 81 -15.42 -15.93 18.96
C LEU A 81 -15.85 -15.98 20.43
N ASP A 82 -15.68 -14.90 21.17
CA ASP A 82 -16.12 -14.82 22.57
C ASP A 82 -17.64 -14.95 22.70
N LYS A 83 -18.39 -14.34 21.78
CA LYS A 83 -19.85 -14.49 21.71
C LYS A 83 -20.25 -15.94 21.45
N ILE A 84 -19.69 -16.58 20.42
CA ILE A 84 -19.96 -17.99 20.09
C ILE A 84 -19.61 -18.89 21.27
N LYS A 85 -18.46 -18.66 21.92
CA LYS A 85 -18.03 -19.40 23.11
C LYS A 85 -19.05 -19.25 24.24
N LYS A 86 -19.49 -18.02 24.52
CA LYS A 86 -20.47 -17.74 25.56
C LYS A 86 -21.80 -18.47 25.28
N GLU A 87 -22.33 -18.34 24.07
CA GLU A 87 -23.57 -18.99 23.66
C GLU A 87 -23.49 -20.52 23.76
N ALA A 88 -22.37 -21.11 23.30
CA ALA A 88 -22.13 -22.55 23.41
C ALA A 88 -22.08 -23.02 24.87
N LEU A 89 -21.42 -22.27 25.76
CA LEU A 89 -21.36 -22.58 27.18
C LEU A 89 -22.73 -22.46 27.86
N GLU A 90 -23.53 -21.45 27.50
CA GLU A 90 -24.89 -21.28 28.03
C GLU A 90 -25.81 -22.46 27.65
N ILE A 91 -25.68 -22.97 26.41
CA ILE A 91 -26.40 -24.17 25.97
C ILE A 91 -25.98 -25.38 26.82
N LEU A 92 -24.68 -25.63 26.98
CA LEU A 92 -24.18 -26.78 27.76
C LEU A 92 -24.58 -26.69 29.24
N ASP A 93 -24.51 -25.50 29.83
CA ASP A 93 -24.92 -25.22 31.20
C ASP A 93 -26.44 -25.47 31.40
N SER A 94 -27.27 -25.07 30.42
CA SER A 94 -28.70 -25.40 30.44
C SER A 94 -28.97 -26.91 30.35
N ARG A 95 -28.18 -27.64 29.54
CA ARG A 95 -28.29 -29.11 29.44
C ARG A 95 -27.85 -29.79 30.72
N GLN A 96 -26.78 -29.31 31.36
CA GLN A 96 -26.31 -29.85 32.62
C GLN A 96 -27.39 -29.71 33.71
N ARG A 97 -27.99 -28.53 33.84
CA ARG A 97 -29.11 -28.32 34.78
C ARG A 97 -30.28 -29.25 34.50
N ARG A 98 -30.62 -29.48 33.23
CA ARG A 98 -31.69 -30.44 32.88
C ARG A 98 -31.31 -31.89 33.21
N ALA A 99 -30.05 -32.28 33.04
CA ALA A 99 -29.56 -33.59 33.45
C ALA A 99 -29.69 -33.79 34.97
N GLU A 100 -29.32 -32.77 35.75
CA GLU A 100 -29.42 -32.78 37.21
C GLU A 100 -30.88 -32.90 37.69
N GLU A 101 -31.82 -32.18 37.05
CA GLU A 101 -33.25 -32.32 37.39
C GLU A 101 -33.82 -33.69 37.01
N LEU A 102 -33.48 -34.21 35.83
CA LEU A 102 -33.90 -35.57 35.42
C LEU A 102 -33.34 -36.63 36.38
N LYS A 103 -32.11 -36.46 36.85
CA LYS A 103 -31.51 -37.32 37.88
C LYS A 103 -32.30 -37.25 39.18
N ARG A 104 -32.62 -36.04 39.67
CA ARG A 104 -33.38 -35.83 40.90
C ARG A 104 -34.79 -36.45 40.82
N LEU A 105 -35.46 -36.37 39.68
CA LEU A 105 -36.75 -37.04 39.42
C LEU A 105 -36.60 -38.56 39.42
N THR A 106 -35.51 -39.07 38.84
CA THR A 106 -35.21 -40.51 38.82
C THR A 106 -34.99 -41.05 40.24
N ASP A 107 -34.33 -40.29 41.12
CA ASP A 107 -34.08 -40.69 42.51
C ASP A 107 -35.39 -40.92 43.31
N VAL A 108 -36.50 -40.26 42.92
CA VAL A 108 -37.82 -40.42 43.55
C VAL A 108 -38.80 -41.28 42.74
N ALA A 109 -38.34 -41.92 41.66
CA ALA A 109 -39.19 -42.64 40.71
C ALA A 109 -40.04 -43.76 41.33
N ILE A 110 -39.59 -44.38 42.42
CA ILE A 110 -40.32 -45.45 43.12
C ILE A 110 -41.68 -44.96 43.67
N GLN A 111 -41.81 -43.65 43.92
CA GLN A 111 -43.04 -43.04 44.44
C GLN A 111 -43.99 -42.55 43.33
N MET A 112 -43.60 -42.70 42.07
CA MET A 112 -44.36 -42.22 40.92
C MET A 112 -45.39 -43.24 40.44
N SER A 113 -46.49 -42.75 39.85
CA SER A 113 -47.44 -43.59 39.14
C SER A 113 -46.85 -44.17 37.85
N GLU A 114 -47.50 -45.19 37.28
CA GLU A 114 -47.06 -45.77 36.00
C GLU A 114 -47.06 -44.76 34.85
N SER A 115 -48.03 -43.84 34.81
CA SER A 115 -48.08 -42.77 33.81
C SER A 115 -46.92 -41.78 33.95
N GLN A 116 -46.62 -41.34 35.18
CA GLN A 116 -45.49 -40.45 35.48
C GLN A 116 -44.15 -41.12 35.14
N LEU A 117 -44.02 -42.42 35.40
CA LEU A 117 -42.85 -43.20 35.01
C LEU A 117 -42.69 -43.32 33.50
N ALA A 118 -43.80 -43.44 32.74
CA ALA A 118 -43.76 -43.46 31.28
C ALA A 118 -43.29 -42.11 30.72
N GLU A 119 -43.78 -41.00 31.28
CA GLU A 119 -43.36 -39.64 30.92
C GLU A 119 -41.87 -39.40 31.23
N LEU A 120 -41.41 -39.72 32.45
CA LEU A 120 -40.02 -39.57 32.84
C LEU A 120 -39.07 -40.37 31.92
N ARG A 121 -39.46 -41.60 31.54
CA ARG A 121 -38.67 -42.41 30.58
C ARG A 121 -38.62 -41.76 29.20
N ALA A 122 -39.72 -41.17 28.73
CA ALA A 122 -39.75 -40.46 27.46
C ALA A 122 -38.85 -39.22 27.48
N GLU A 123 -38.89 -38.43 28.57
CA GLU A 123 -38.04 -37.26 28.73
C GLU A 123 -36.55 -37.61 28.79
N ILE A 124 -36.17 -38.65 29.55
CA ILE A 124 -34.79 -39.13 29.61
C ILE A 124 -34.33 -39.61 28.23
N LYS A 125 -35.18 -40.36 27.51
CA LYS A 125 -34.87 -40.83 26.16
C LYS A 125 -34.62 -39.65 25.20
N HIS A 126 -35.46 -38.60 25.27
CA HIS A 126 -35.28 -37.40 24.48
C HIS A 126 -33.98 -36.67 24.83
N PHE A 127 -33.72 -36.44 26.12
CA PHE A 127 -32.50 -35.80 26.60
C PHE A 127 -31.22 -36.52 26.12
N VAL A 128 -31.21 -37.85 26.17
CA VAL A 128 -30.07 -38.68 25.72
C VAL A 128 -29.90 -38.62 24.19
N SER A 129 -31.00 -38.54 23.42
CA SER A 129 -30.95 -38.52 21.96
C SER A 129 -30.24 -37.30 21.38
N ASP A 130 -30.24 -36.19 22.12
CA ASP A 130 -29.62 -34.94 21.68
C ASP A 130 -28.10 -34.89 21.86
N ARG A 131 -27.48 -35.89 22.51
CA ARG A 131 -26.02 -35.89 22.80
C ARG A 131 -25.16 -35.60 21.56
N LYS A 132 -25.63 -35.99 20.38
CA LYS A 132 -24.95 -35.69 19.10
C LYS A 132 -24.76 -34.19 18.87
N TYR A 133 -25.69 -33.35 19.32
CA TYR A 133 -25.59 -31.89 19.21
C TYR A 133 -24.53 -31.32 20.15
N ASP A 134 -24.39 -31.88 21.36
CA ASP A 134 -23.38 -31.46 22.33
C ASP A 134 -21.96 -31.69 21.79
N GLU A 135 -21.77 -32.84 21.13
CA GLU A 135 -20.49 -33.18 20.49
C GLU A 135 -20.17 -32.28 19.30
N GLU A 136 -21.19 -31.87 18.53
CA GLU A 136 -21.00 -30.93 17.41
C GLU A 136 -20.74 -29.50 17.89
N LEU A 137 -21.42 -29.07 18.94
CA LEU A 137 -21.23 -27.76 19.55
C LEU A 137 -19.78 -27.57 20.03
N GLY A 138 -19.16 -28.63 20.55
CA GLY A 138 -17.74 -28.64 20.93
C GLY A 138 -16.74 -28.57 19.77
N ARG A 139 -17.18 -28.79 18.51
CA ARG A 139 -16.31 -28.74 17.32
C ARG A 139 -16.40 -27.43 16.53
N SER A 140 -17.51 -26.69 16.65
CA SER A 140 -17.87 -25.57 15.78
C SER A 140 -17.04 -24.28 15.95
N ALA A 141 -16.28 -24.11 17.03
CA ALA A 141 -15.56 -22.86 17.32
C ALA A 141 -14.11 -22.85 16.78
N ARG A 142 -13.91 -22.93 15.46
CA ARG A 142 -12.55 -22.90 14.85
C ARG A 142 -12.38 -21.72 13.90
N PHE A 143 -11.41 -20.86 14.20
CA PHE A 143 -10.86 -19.90 13.25
C PHE A 143 -10.04 -20.60 12.17
N THR A 144 -10.19 -20.19 10.90
CA THR A 144 -9.56 -20.84 9.73
C THR A 144 -8.75 -19.87 8.84
N GLY A 145 -8.36 -18.70 9.35
CA GLY A 145 -7.59 -17.73 8.57
C GLY A 145 -6.15 -18.19 8.29
N SER A 146 -5.69 -18.03 7.04
CA SER A 146 -4.30 -18.27 6.61
C SER A 146 -3.56 -16.95 6.34
N PRO A 147 -2.38 -16.74 6.94
CA PRO A 147 -1.58 -15.53 6.72
C PRO A 147 -1.01 -15.46 5.29
N GLU A 148 -0.81 -16.59 4.63
CA GLU A 148 -0.14 -16.67 3.32
C GLU A 148 -0.97 -16.03 2.21
N SER A 149 -2.28 -16.28 2.21
CA SER A 149 -3.21 -15.73 1.20
C SER A 149 -3.35 -14.21 1.31
N LEU A 150 -3.42 -13.68 2.54
CA LEU A 150 -3.47 -12.24 2.77
C LEU A 150 -2.11 -11.60 2.44
N GLY A 151 -1.02 -12.25 2.81
CA GLY A 151 0.34 -11.81 2.49
C GLY A 151 0.57 -11.67 0.98
N ALA A 152 0.08 -12.61 0.18
CA ALA A 152 0.17 -12.53 -1.30
C ALA A 152 -0.61 -11.33 -1.87
N GLN A 153 -1.81 -11.06 -1.36
CA GLN A 153 -2.61 -9.89 -1.77
C GLN A 153 -1.94 -8.57 -1.39
N ILE A 154 -1.29 -8.51 -0.22
CA ILE A 154 -0.53 -7.33 0.22
C ILE A 154 0.68 -7.09 -0.70
N GLN A 155 1.37 -8.16 -1.14
CA GLN A 155 2.52 -8.02 -2.05
C GLN A 155 2.14 -7.46 -3.42
N GLN A 156 0.95 -7.77 -3.92
CA GLN A 156 0.43 -7.22 -5.19
C GLN A 156 -0.06 -5.77 -5.07
N PHE A 157 -0.21 -5.25 -3.85
CA PHE A 157 -0.76 -3.91 -3.63
C PHE A 157 0.30 -2.84 -3.91
N GLY A 158 0.01 -1.99 -4.90
CA GLY A 158 0.87 -0.83 -5.22
C GLY A 158 2.02 -1.13 -6.18
N GLU A 159 1.95 -2.22 -6.95
CA GLU A 159 2.84 -2.44 -8.10
C GLU A 159 2.77 -1.22 -9.02
N GLY A 160 3.90 -0.53 -9.19
CA GLY A 160 3.99 0.72 -9.95
C GLY A 160 4.13 0.47 -11.45
N GLU A 161 3.49 1.29 -12.27
CA GLU A 161 3.76 1.31 -13.71
C GLU A 161 5.16 1.88 -13.97
N GLU A 162 6.03 1.10 -14.60
CA GLU A 162 7.36 1.52 -15.02
C GLU A 162 7.22 2.61 -16.11
N ILE A 163 7.67 3.83 -15.82
CA ILE A 163 7.67 4.92 -16.79
C ILE A 163 8.70 4.59 -17.87
N ASN A 164 8.23 4.15 -19.03
CA ASN A 164 9.05 3.96 -20.23
C ASN A 164 9.60 5.33 -20.68
N LEU A 165 10.82 5.66 -20.24
CA LEU A 165 11.62 6.74 -20.80
C LEU A 165 12.07 6.31 -22.20
N SER A 166 11.22 6.54 -23.21
CA SER A 166 11.55 6.33 -24.62
C SER A 166 12.87 7.03 -24.95
N SER A 167 13.91 6.23 -25.20
CA SER A 167 15.29 6.67 -25.41
C SER A 167 15.53 7.38 -26.76
N ASP A 168 14.47 7.63 -27.54
CA ASP A 168 14.53 8.19 -28.90
C ASP A 168 14.98 9.66 -28.97
N SER A 169 15.06 10.36 -27.84
CA SER A 169 15.41 11.79 -27.81
C SER A 169 16.88 12.09 -27.45
N LEU A 170 17.68 11.08 -27.09
CA LEU A 170 19.11 11.27 -26.74
C LEU A 170 20.09 11.06 -27.91
N GLN A 171 19.63 10.62 -29.09
CA GLN A 171 20.53 10.21 -30.18
C GLN A 171 20.94 11.30 -31.18
N ASN A 172 20.42 12.53 -31.11
CA ASN A 172 20.79 13.60 -32.04
C ASN A 172 21.85 14.57 -31.50
N SER A 173 22.96 14.05 -30.96
CA SER A 173 24.12 14.88 -30.55
C SER A 173 25.41 14.46 -31.26
N PRO A 174 26.01 15.33 -32.12
CA PRO A 174 27.33 15.08 -32.66
C PRO A 174 28.38 15.33 -31.57
N ARG A 175 28.88 14.24 -30.98
CA ARG A 175 30.12 14.13 -30.17
C ARG A 175 30.31 15.15 -29.03
N SER A 176 30.03 14.70 -27.82
CA SER A 176 30.92 14.97 -26.67
C SER A 176 30.77 13.86 -25.63
N SER A 177 31.87 13.13 -25.35
CA SER A 177 31.94 12.10 -24.34
C SER A 177 31.77 12.69 -22.95
N THR A 178 30.66 12.42 -22.28
CA THR A 178 30.62 12.35 -20.81
C THR A 178 29.52 11.38 -20.39
N ALA A 179 29.84 10.53 -19.43
CA ALA A 179 29.11 9.33 -19.02
C ALA A 179 27.62 9.58 -18.75
N ILE A 180 26.82 8.62 -19.20
CA ILE A 180 25.43 8.45 -18.77
C ILE A 180 25.46 8.20 -17.26
N THR A 181 24.95 9.15 -16.47
CA THR A 181 24.57 8.87 -15.08
C THR A 181 23.38 7.94 -15.13
N THR A 182 23.65 6.64 -15.07
CA THR A 182 22.66 5.66 -14.63
C THR A 182 22.21 6.10 -13.25
N ILE A 183 21.01 6.67 -13.14
CA ILE A 183 20.30 6.71 -11.86
C ILE A 183 19.95 5.25 -11.60
N MET A 184 20.88 4.53 -10.99
CA MET A 184 20.48 3.39 -10.19
C MET A 184 19.59 4.02 -9.14
N VAL A 185 18.29 3.76 -9.22
CA VAL A 185 17.48 3.72 -8.01
C VAL A 185 18.13 2.60 -7.22
N THR A 186 19.16 2.93 -6.44
CA THR A 186 19.62 2.06 -5.38
C THR A 186 18.38 1.84 -4.55
N SER A 187 17.83 0.63 -4.64
CA SER A 187 17.02 0.07 -3.59
C SER A 187 17.87 0.16 -2.33
N CYS A 188 17.82 1.30 -1.64
CA CYS A 188 18.27 1.37 -0.27
C CYS A 188 17.46 0.30 0.44
N GLY A 189 18.18 -0.72 0.89
CA GLY A 189 17.65 -1.99 1.31
C GLY A 189 16.44 -1.82 2.23
N VAL A 190 15.40 -2.57 1.89
CA VAL A 190 14.40 -3.00 2.86
C VAL A 190 15.15 -3.70 3.98
N SER A 191 15.26 -3.07 5.16
CA SER A 191 15.58 -3.74 6.42
C SER A 191 15.28 -2.82 7.60
N ASP A 192 14.00 -2.46 7.76
CA ASP A 192 13.47 -2.30 9.11
C ASP A 192 12.39 -3.36 9.29
N VAL A 193 12.81 -4.41 9.98
CA VAL A 193 11.96 -5.41 10.61
C VAL A 193 10.86 -4.66 11.37
N ILE A 194 9.65 -4.61 10.81
CA ILE A 194 8.47 -4.31 11.62
C ILE A 194 8.27 -5.54 12.50
N ARG A 195 8.96 -5.50 13.63
CA ARG A 195 8.75 -6.36 14.78
C ARG A 195 7.34 -6.05 15.25
N TRP A 196 6.40 -6.92 14.88
CA TRP A 196 5.08 -6.99 15.49
C TRP A 196 5.28 -7.24 16.98
N ASN A 197 5.22 -6.18 17.78
CA ASN A 197 5.31 -6.29 19.23
C ASN A 197 4.02 -6.94 19.73
N ARG A 198 4.24 -8.05 20.44
CA ARG A 198 3.29 -8.79 21.27
C ARG A 198 2.74 -7.92 22.40
#